data_AF-A0A6B0SCY9-F1
#
_entry.id   AF-A0A6B0SCY9-F1
#
_cell.length_a   1.000
_cell.length_b   1.000
_cell.length_c   1.000
_cell.angle_alpha   90.00
_cell.angle_beta   90.00
_cell.angle_gamma   90.00
#
_symmetry.space_group_name_H-M   'P 1'
#
loop_
_entity.id
_entity.type
_entity.pdbx_description
1 polymer ?
#
loop_
_entity_poly.entity_id
_entity_poly.type
_entity_poly.pdbx_seq_one_letter_code
_entity_poly.pdbx_strand_id
1 'polypeptide(L)'
;MVHFTAEEKAAITGLWGKVNVEEAGGEALGRLLVVYPWTQRFFDSFGNLSSASAIMGNPKVKAHGKKVLTSFGEAIKNLDNLKGAFAKLSELHCDKLHVDPENFRGFYAELCLRGITSKLPDTMVHFTTEEKAAVASLWAKVNVEVVGGESLARLLIVYPWTQRFFDSFGNLYSESAIMGNPKVKAHGRKVLNSFGNAIKHMDDLKGTFADLSELHCDKLHVDPENFRLLGNMILIVLATHFSKEFTPQMQASWQKLTNAVANALTHKLLVVYPWTQRFFESFGNLPSADAIMGNAKVKAHDKKVLDSFIKGLKHVDHLKGVFALLTTTQTDTMLTAEEKAAVTAFWGKVKVDEVGGEALGRLLVVYPWTQRFFESFGDLSSADAVMNNPKVKAHGKKVLDSFSNGMKHLDDLKGTFAALSELHCDKLHVDPENFKLLGNVLVVVLARHFGKEFTPVLQADFQKVVNGVANALAHRYH
;
A
#
# COMPACT_ATOMS: atom_id res chain seq x y z
N MET A 1 27.10 8.18 14.88
CA MET A 1 27.35 9.25 13.88
C MET A 1 27.59 8.60 12.54
N VAL A 2 26.97 9.13 11.48
CA VAL A 2 27.21 8.65 10.11
C VAL A 2 28.55 9.22 9.65
N HIS A 3 29.46 8.35 9.18
CA HIS A 3 30.74 8.76 8.61
C HIS A 3 30.71 8.50 7.11
N PHE A 4 30.79 9.56 6.31
CA PHE A 4 30.87 9.44 4.85
C PHE A 4 32.32 9.30 4.39
N THR A 5 32.59 8.40 3.45
CA THR A 5 33.88 8.34 2.76
C THR A 5 34.08 9.56 1.85
N ALA A 6 35.31 9.77 1.38
CA ALA A 6 35.60 10.85 0.44
C ALA A 6 34.81 10.69 -0.87
N GLU A 7 34.66 9.45 -1.36
CA GLU A 7 33.87 9.13 -2.55
C GLU A 7 32.38 9.43 -2.34
N GLU A 8 31.84 9.09 -1.17
CA GLU A 8 30.44 9.38 -0.83
C GLU A 8 30.18 10.88 -0.74
N LYS A 9 31.08 11.65 -0.11
CA LYS A 9 30.96 13.11 -0.05
C LYS A 9 31.03 13.76 -1.43
N ALA A 10 31.93 13.27 -2.30
CA ALA A 10 32.05 13.75 -3.66
C ALA A 10 30.77 13.44 -4.47
N ALA A 11 30.20 12.25 -4.31
CA ALA A 11 28.95 11.86 -4.96
C ALA A 11 27.76 12.71 -4.47
N ILE A 12 27.62 12.90 -3.16
CA ILE A 12 26.56 13.72 -2.55
C ILE A 12 26.65 15.17 -3.03
N THR A 13 27.85 15.76 -2.98
CA THR A 13 28.08 17.16 -3.39
C THR A 13 27.87 17.34 -4.90
N GLY A 14 28.37 16.41 -5.71
CA GLY A 14 28.21 16.45 -7.16
C GLY A 14 26.76 16.24 -7.62
N LEU A 15 25.97 15.45 -6.89
CA LEU A 15 24.53 15.29 -7.13
C LEU A 15 23.78 16.56 -6.72
N TRP A 16 24.06 17.09 -5.52
CA TRP A 16 23.42 18.29 -5.01
C TRP A 16 23.60 19.51 -5.91
N GLY A 17 24.78 19.65 -6.53
CA GLY A 17 25.07 20.72 -7.48
C GLY A 17 24.18 20.73 -8.74
N LYS A 18 23.41 19.67 -9.00
CA LYS A 18 22.47 19.56 -10.12
C LYS A 18 21.01 19.79 -9.72
N VAL A 19 20.72 19.95 -8.43
CA VAL A 19 19.36 20.09 -7.90
C VAL A 19 18.90 21.54 -8.03
N ASN A 20 17.76 21.76 -8.70
CA ASN A 20 17.02 23.01 -8.59
C ASN A 20 16.26 23.02 -7.25
N VAL A 21 16.85 23.65 -6.24
CA VAL A 21 16.34 23.65 -4.85
C VAL A 21 14.91 24.18 -4.73
N GLU A 22 14.54 25.15 -5.56
CA GLU A 22 13.21 25.76 -5.50
C GLU A 22 12.12 24.83 -6.05
N GLU A 23 12.37 24.27 -7.22
CA GLU A 23 11.47 23.34 -7.89
C GLU A 23 11.37 22.02 -7.11
N ALA A 24 12.51 21.37 -6.85
CA ALA A 24 12.55 20.09 -6.14
C ALA A 24 12.00 20.18 -4.72
N GLY A 25 12.20 21.32 -4.04
CA GLY A 25 11.71 21.51 -2.68
C GLY A 25 10.20 21.66 -2.63
N GLY A 26 9.65 22.48 -3.52
CA GLY A 26 8.20 22.64 -3.63
C GLY A 26 7.49 21.35 -4.05
N GLU A 27 8.06 20.60 -5.00
CA GLU A 27 7.52 19.29 -5.40
C GLU A 27 7.58 18.26 -4.29
N ALA A 28 8.71 18.18 -3.57
CA ALA A 28 8.91 17.30 -2.43
C ALA A 28 7.83 17.49 -1.36
N LEU A 29 7.66 18.71 -0.88
CA LEU A 29 6.66 19.02 0.14
C LEU A 29 5.23 18.89 -0.41
N GLY A 30 5.00 19.32 -1.66
CA GLY A 30 3.70 19.18 -2.30
C GLY A 30 3.26 17.71 -2.38
N ARG A 31 4.15 16.81 -2.79
CA ARG A 31 3.90 15.37 -2.82
C ARG A 31 3.63 14.82 -1.42
N LEU A 32 4.41 15.18 -0.40
CA LEU A 32 4.15 14.77 0.99
C LEU A 32 2.72 15.13 1.41
N LEU A 33 2.29 16.36 1.16
CA LEU A 33 0.96 16.84 1.55
C LEU A 33 -0.18 16.22 0.73
N VAL A 34 0.07 15.89 -0.54
CA VAL A 34 -0.89 15.18 -1.40
C VAL A 34 -1.05 13.73 -0.96
N VAL A 35 0.07 13.04 -0.73
CA VAL A 35 0.13 11.59 -0.47
C VAL A 35 -0.23 11.27 0.96
N TYR A 36 0.21 12.09 1.93
CA TYR A 36 0.02 11.88 3.36
C TYR A 36 -0.80 13.04 3.95
N PRO A 37 -2.13 13.04 3.78
CA PRO A 37 -2.97 14.22 4.04
C PRO A 37 -2.97 14.64 5.50
N TRP A 38 -2.79 13.67 6.40
CA TRP A 38 -2.70 13.92 7.83
C TRP A 38 -1.55 14.88 8.17
N THR A 39 -0.49 14.96 7.33
CA THR A 39 0.61 15.91 7.52
C THR A 39 0.18 17.37 7.31
N GLN A 40 -0.92 17.61 6.59
CA GLN A 40 -1.45 18.96 6.35
C GLN A 40 -1.82 19.69 7.65
N ARG A 41 -2.12 18.95 8.73
CA ARG A 41 -2.42 19.53 10.06
C ARG A 41 -1.26 20.36 10.63
N PHE A 42 -0.03 20.10 10.18
CA PHE A 42 1.15 20.86 10.58
C PHE A 42 1.36 22.15 9.75
N PHE A 43 0.49 22.39 8.76
CA PHE A 43 0.60 23.48 7.79
C PHE A 43 -0.73 24.25 7.66
N ASP A 44 -1.49 24.36 8.74
CA ASP A 44 -2.75 25.11 8.81
C ASP A 44 -2.62 26.56 8.28
N SER A 45 -1.49 27.20 8.52
CA SER A 45 -1.18 28.55 8.05
C SER A 45 -0.90 28.64 6.55
N PHE A 46 -0.88 27.53 5.82
CA PHE A 46 -0.54 27.49 4.39
C PHE A 46 -1.75 27.79 3.51
N GLY A 47 -2.94 27.96 4.09
CA GLY A 47 -4.16 28.29 3.37
C GLY A 47 -4.76 27.05 2.71
N ASN A 48 -5.18 27.15 1.45
CA ASN A 48 -5.86 26.06 0.78
C ASN A 48 -4.91 24.88 0.46
N LEU A 49 -5.18 23.73 1.08
CA LEU A 49 -4.52 22.45 0.82
C LEU A 49 -5.53 21.34 0.44
N SER A 50 -6.72 21.71 -0.03
CA SER A 50 -7.87 20.78 -0.18
C SER A 50 -7.78 19.84 -1.39
N SER A 51 -6.98 20.16 -2.40
CA SER A 51 -6.80 19.35 -3.61
C SER A 51 -5.34 19.28 -4.04
N ALA A 52 -5.00 18.31 -4.88
CA ALA A 52 -3.63 18.19 -5.41
C ALA A 52 -3.22 19.45 -6.20
N SER A 53 -4.12 20.02 -7.01
CA SER A 53 -3.87 21.28 -7.72
C SER A 53 -3.65 22.44 -6.74
N ALA A 54 -4.49 22.55 -5.70
CA ALA A 54 -4.34 23.58 -4.68
C ALA A 54 -3.00 23.47 -3.95
N ILE A 55 -2.59 22.26 -3.54
CA ILE A 55 -1.32 22.01 -2.86
C ILE A 55 -0.12 22.31 -3.77
N MET A 56 -0.10 21.76 -4.98
CA MET A 56 1.03 21.91 -5.91
C MET A 56 1.16 23.34 -6.44
N GLY A 57 0.04 24.07 -6.52
CA GLY A 57 0.00 25.50 -6.86
C GLY A 57 0.30 26.44 -5.70
N ASN A 58 0.36 25.94 -4.45
CA ASN A 58 0.42 26.80 -3.27
C ASN A 58 1.80 27.46 -3.11
N PRO A 59 1.89 28.82 -3.11
CA PRO A 59 3.16 29.52 -3.00
C PRO A 59 3.85 29.29 -1.64
N LYS A 60 3.09 29.06 -0.56
CA LYS A 60 3.66 28.76 0.77
C LYS A 60 4.24 27.35 0.83
N VAL A 61 3.62 26.37 0.16
CA VAL A 61 4.19 25.02 -0.01
C VAL A 61 5.51 25.10 -0.77
N LYS A 62 5.55 25.83 -1.90
CA LYS A 62 6.79 26.03 -2.67
C LYS A 62 7.89 26.71 -1.86
N ALA A 63 7.55 27.81 -1.18
CA ALA A 63 8.50 28.56 -0.36
C ALA A 63 9.05 27.73 0.82
N HIS A 64 8.19 26.97 1.50
CA HIS A 64 8.62 26.13 2.61
C HIS A 64 9.43 24.92 2.13
N GLY A 65 9.02 24.28 1.05
CA GLY A 65 9.78 23.21 0.41
C GLY A 65 11.19 23.64 -0.01
N LYS A 66 11.31 24.84 -0.60
CA LYS A 66 12.61 25.49 -0.87
C LYS A 66 13.42 25.68 0.41
N LYS A 67 12.80 26.14 1.50
CA LYS A 67 13.47 26.32 2.81
C LYS A 67 13.99 24.99 3.36
N VAL A 68 13.23 23.91 3.24
CA VAL A 68 13.64 22.56 3.62
C VAL A 68 14.87 22.15 2.82
N LEU A 69 14.82 22.15 1.49
CA LEU A 69 15.98 21.74 0.68
C LEU A 69 17.18 22.69 0.82
N THR A 70 16.98 23.98 1.09
CA THR A 70 18.09 24.89 1.38
C THR A 70 18.89 24.43 2.60
N SER A 71 18.20 23.97 3.66
CA SER A 71 18.86 23.41 4.85
C SER A 71 19.63 22.11 4.56
N PHE A 72 19.11 21.26 3.67
CA PHE A 72 19.86 20.09 3.18
C PHE A 72 21.13 20.51 2.42
N GLY A 73 21.07 21.56 1.62
CA GLY A 73 22.25 22.10 0.94
C GLY A 73 23.31 22.66 1.89
N GLU A 74 22.89 23.27 3.00
CA GLU A 74 23.79 23.71 4.06
C GLU A 74 24.42 22.52 4.79
N ALA A 75 23.65 21.47 5.05
CA ALA A 75 24.15 20.24 5.65
C ALA A 75 25.15 19.50 4.74
N ILE A 76 24.92 19.50 3.42
CA ILE A 76 25.82 18.90 2.42
C ILE A 76 27.17 19.63 2.34
N LYS A 77 27.20 20.93 2.63
CA LYS A 77 28.48 21.66 2.79
C LYS A 77 29.24 21.27 4.06
N ASN A 78 28.58 20.59 5.00
CA ASN A 78 29.08 20.25 6.33
C ASN A 78 28.93 18.75 6.63
N LEU A 79 29.19 17.88 5.63
CA LEU A 79 29.00 16.42 5.76
C LEU A 79 29.81 15.78 6.89
N ASP A 80 30.93 16.40 7.30
CA ASP A 80 31.74 15.99 8.45
C ASP A 80 31.13 16.34 9.81
N ASN A 81 30.16 17.25 9.84
CA ASN A 81 29.51 17.72 11.05
C ASN A 81 28.01 17.98 10.84
N LEU A 82 27.29 16.97 10.37
CA LEU A 82 25.83 17.06 10.18
C LEU A 82 25.09 17.43 11.47
N LYS A 83 25.56 16.92 12.62
CA LYS A 83 24.96 17.23 13.93
C LYS A 83 25.06 18.73 14.23
N GLY A 84 26.23 19.33 13.99
CA GLY A 84 26.41 20.78 14.13
C GLY A 84 25.58 21.56 13.11
N ALA A 85 25.55 21.11 11.85
CA ALA A 85 24.79 21.77 10.79
C ALA A 85 23.28 21.82 11.07
N PHE A 86 22.71 20.75 11.62
CA PHE A 86 21.29 20.68 11.95
C PHE A 86 20.93 21.08 13.39
N ALA A 87 21.89 21.46 14.25
CA ALA A 87 21.64 21.66 15.68
C ALA A 87 20.47 22.62 15.96
N LYS A 88 20.45 23.80 15.32
CA LYS A 88 19.38 24.79 15.48
C LYS A 88 18.03 24.32 14.93
N LEU A 89 18.03 23.56 13.84
CA LEU A 89 16.81 22.98 13.27
C LEU A 89 16.28 21.85 14.16
N SER A 90 17.17 21.05 14.75
CA SER A 90 16.81 20.01 15.71
C SER A 90 16.17 20.61 16.96
N GLU A 91 16.75 21.68 17.51
CA GLU A 91 16.18 22.44 18.64
C GLU A 91 14.81 23.01 18.28
N LEU A 92 14.67 23.63 17.11
CA LEU A 92 13.38 24.14 16.63
C LEU A 92 12.31 23.03 16.53
N HIS A 93 12.63 21.88 15.95
CA HIS A 93 11.66 20.79 15.75
C HIS A 93 11.34 20.04 17.04
N CYS A 94 12.30 19.94 17.97
CA CYS A 94 12.12 19.32 19.27
C CYS A 94 11.35 20.23 20.24
N ASP A 95 11.78 21.48 20.39
CA ASP A 95 11.39 22.32 21.53
C ASP A 95 10.25 23.27 21.20
N LYS A 96 9.99 23.56 19.92
CA LYS A 96 8.93 24.50 19.50
C LYS A 96 7.88 23.87 18.61
N LEU A 97 8.28 23.07 17.63
CA LEU A 97 7.33 22.48 16.68
C LEU A 97 6.81 21.10 17.14
N HIS A 98 7.50 20.46 18.09
CA HIS A 98 7.20 19.13 18.62
C HIS A 98 6.84 18.11 17.53
N VAL A 99 7.57 18.16 16.41
CA VAL A 99 7.29 17.29 15.26
C VAL A 99 7.81 15.90 15.59
N ASP A 100 6.91 14.92 15.54
CA ASP A 100 7.27 13.53 15.79
C ASP A 100 8.43 13.11 14.86
N PRO A 101 9.54 12.54 15.40
CA PRO A 101 10.66 12.02 14.62
C PRO A 101 10.27 11.10 13.45
N GLU A 102 9.11 10.46 13.53
CA GLU A 102 8.51 9.63 12.47
C GLU A 102 8.20 10.39 11.17
N ASN A 103 7.80 11.66 11.26
CA ASN A 103 7.51 12.52 10.10
C ASN A 103 8.72 12.73 9.18
N PHE A 104 9.93 12.55 9.72
CA PHE A 104 11.17 12.67 8.95
C PHE A 104 11.54 11.36 8.22
N ARG A 105 10.97 10.20 8.61
CA ARG A 105 11.29 8.89 8.01
C ARG A 105 10.46 8.57 6.77
N GLY A 106 9.19 9.00 6.71
CA GLY A 106 8.32 8.74 5.56
C GLY A 106 8.90 9.25 4.23
N PHE A 107 9.68 10.34 4.30
CA PHE A 107 10.33 10.96 3.15
C PHE A 107 11.53 10.15 2.60
N TYR A 108 12.21 9.36 3.44
CA TYR A 108 13.46 8.67 3.10
C TYR A 108 13.30 7.16 2.87
N ALA A 109 12.42 6.50 3.63
CA ALA A 109 12.25 5.05 3.56
C ALA A 109 11.60 4.60 2.25
N GLU A 110 10.61 5.34 1.75
CA GLU A 110 9.90 5.03 0.50
C GLU A 110 10.77 5.27 -0.73
N LEU A 111 11.60 6.31 -0.69
CA LEU A 111 12.56 6.71 -1.71
C LEU A 111 13.73 5.72 -1.84
N CYS A 112 14.27 5.24 -0.72
CA CYS A 112 15.40 4.31 -0.70
C CYS A 112 15.00 2.85 -0.94
N LEU A 113 13.91 2.33 -0.36
CA LEU A 113 13.48 0.94 -0.61
C LEU A 113 13.07 0.74 -2.07
N ARG A 114 12.35 1.71 -2.66
CA ARG A 114 11.82 1.57 -4.03
C ARG A 114 12.90 1.68 -5.11
N GLY A 115 13.95 2.47 -4.86
CA GLY A 115 15.14 2.52 -5.72
C GLY A 115 16.02 1.25 -5.66
N ILE A 116 15.93 0.47 -4.58
CA ILE A 116 16.59 -0.84 -4.46
C ILE A 116 15.75 -1.93 -5.17
N THR A 117 14.42 -1.91 -5.05
CA THR A 117 13.56 -2.87 -5.73
C THR A 117 13.51 -2.69 -7.25
N SER A 118 13.72 -1.47 -7.77
CA SER A 118 13.78 -1.19 -9.21
C SER A 118 15.04 -1.73 -9.92
N LYS A 119 15.96 -2.34 -9.16
CA LYS A 119 17.25 -2.88 -9.62
C LYS A 119 17.32 -4.40 -9.59
N LEU A 120 16.37 -5.04 -8.91
CA LEU A 120 16.20 -6.48 -9.02
C LEU A 120 15.72 -6.76 -10.45
N PRO A 121 16.22 -7.81 -11.13
CA PRO A 121 15.66 -8.21 -12.40
C PRO A 121 14.16 -8.28 -12.22
N ASP A 122 13.43 -7.59 -13.10
CA ASP A 122 11.98 -7.71 -13.14
C ASP A 122 11.65 -9.19 -13.14
N THR A 123 11.10 -9.66 -12.04
CA THR A 123 10.32 -10.88 -12.09
C THR A 123 9.10 -10.47 -12.89
N MET A 124 9.23 -10.55 -14.22
CA MET A 124 8.11 -10.41 -15.13
C MET A 124 7.00 -11.28 -14.56
N VAL A 125 5.87 -10.65 -14.26
CA VAL A 125 4.73 -11.39 -13.74
C VAL A 125 4.29 -12.34 -14.85
N HIS A 126 4.68 -13.60 -14.71
CA HIS A 126 4.36 -14.64 -15.68
C HIS A 126 2.98 -15.21 -15.36
N PHE A 127 2.05 -15.10 -16.31
CA PHE A 127 0.73 -15.72 -16.20
C PHE A 127 0.72 -17.09 -16.88
N THR A 128 0.25 -18.13 -16.18
CA THR A 128 0.04 -19.44 -16.79
C THR A 128 -1.12 -19.40 -17.79
N THR A 129 -1.21 -20.41 -18.65
CA THR A 129 -2.33 -20.56 -19.59
C THR A 129 -3.67 -20.61 -18.86
N GLU A 130 -3.72 -21.28 -17.71
CA GLU A 130 -4.92 -21.42 -16.88
C GLU A 130 -5.30 -20.07 -16.24
N GLU A 131 -4.32 -19.31 -15.75
CA GLU A 131 -4.57 -17.96 -15.20
C GLU A 131 -5.11 -17.02 -16.28
N LYS A 132 -4.51 -17.02 -17.48
CA LYS A 132 -4.98 -16.22 -18.63
C LYS A 132 -6.41 -16.62 -19.03
N ALA A 133 -6.69 -17.93 -19.10
CA ALA A 133 -8.01 -18.44 -19.43
C ALA A 133 -9.06 -18.07 -18.37
N ALA A 134 -8.73 -18.19 -17.09
CA ALA A 134 -9.61 -17.78 -15.99
C ALA A 134 -9.96 -16.29 -16.09
N VAL A 135 -8.95 -15.41 -16.21
CA VAL A 135 -9.14 -13.96 -16.37
C VAL A 135 -10.01 -13.66 -17.59
N ALA A 136 -9.70 -14.22 -18.76
CA ALA A 136 -10.44 -13.98 -19.99
C ALA A 136 -11.89 -14.47 -19.90
N SER A 137 -12.13 -15.62 -19.26
CA SER A 137 -13.47 -16.21 -19.11
C SER A 137 -14.39 -15.35 -18.26
N LEU A 138 -13.89 -14.76 -17.18
CA LEU A 138 -14.67 -13.82 -16.37
C LEU A 138 -14.85 -12.49 -17.10
N TRP A 139 -13.77 -11.98 -17.71
CA TRP A 139 -13.80 -10.72 -18.47
C TRP A 139 -14.85 -10.72 -19.58
N ALA A 140 -15.05 -11.84 -20.27
CA ALA A 140 -16.08 -11.99 -21.30
C ALA A 140 -17.52 -11.74 -20.78
N LYS A 141 -17.74 -11.84 -19.47
CA LYS A 141 -19.03 -11.58 -18.81
C LYS A 141 -19.11 -10.19 -18.16
N VAL A 142 -18.00 -9.44 -18.09
CA VAL A 142 -17.94 -8.16 -17.39
C VAL A 142 -18.67 -7.09 -18.18
N ASN A 143 -19.68 -6.47 -17.57
CA ASN A 143 -20.20 -5.19 -18.03
C ASN A 143 -19.26 -4.07 -17.57
N VAL A 144 -18.46 -3.56 -18.51
CA VAL A 144 -17.39 -2.59 -18.23
C VAL A 144 -17.91 -1.29 -17.62
N GLU A 145 -19.09 -0.83 -18.05
CA GLU A 145 -19.66 0.42 -17.53
C GLU A 145 -20.11 0.26 -16.07
N VAL A 146 -20.80 -0.84 -15.78
CA VAL A 146 -21.30 -1.12 -14.42
C VAL A 146 -20.14 -1.39 -13.47
N VAL A 147 -19.29 -2.36 -13.80
CA VAL A 147 -18.18 -2.78 -12.91
C VAL A 147 -17.16 -1.66 -12.77
N GLY A 148 -16.85 -0.94 -13.85
CA GLY A 148 -15.86 0.13 -13.83
C GLY A 148 -16.32 1.33 -13.00
N GLY A 149 -17.56 1.78 -13.22
CA GLY A 149 -18.15 2.87 -12.45
C GLY A 149 -18.27 2.55 -10.97
N GLU A 150 -18.74 1.34 -10.63
CA GLU A 150 -18.87 0.90 -9.24
C GLU A 150 -17.51 0.74 -8.54
N SER A 151 -16.48 0.23 -9.23
CA SER A 151 -15.14 0.06 -8.65
C SER A 151 -14.51 1.40 -8.27
N LEU A 152 -14.63 2.41 -9.16
CA LEU A 152 -14.13 3.76 -8.85
C LEU A 152 -14.97 4.41 -7.75
N ALA A 153 -16.30 4.27 -7.78
CA ALA A 153 -17.16 4.82 -6.75
C ALA A 153 -16.83 4.23 -5.36
N ARG A 154 -16.65 2.90 -5.26
CA ARG A 154 -16.24 2.24 -4.01
C ARG A 154 -14.86 2.71 -3.54
N LEU A 155 -13.90 2.96 -4.44
CA LEU A 155 -12.62 3.56 -4.06
C LEU A 155 -12.82 4.91 -3.36
N LEU A 156 -13.65 5.78 -3.94
CA LEU A 156 -13.91 7.12 -3.41
C LEU A 156 -14.68 7.12 -2.08
N ILE A 157 -15.50 6.09 -1.83
CA ILE A 157 -16.29 5.94 -0.60
C ILE A 157 -15.44 5.31 0.51
N VAL A 158 -14.75 4.21 0.22
CA VAL A 158 -13.96 3.44 1.19
C VAL A 158 -12.69 4.18 1.57
N TYR A 159 -12.11 4.92 0.63
CA TYR A 159 -10.89 5.69 0.83
C TYR A 159 -11.09 7.15 0.43
N PRO A 160 -11.80 7.96 1.25
CA PRO A 160 -12.20 9.32 0.88
C PRO A 160 -11.05 10.27 0.52
N TRP A 161 -9.83 10.01 1.02
CA TRP A 161 -8.67 10.82 0.63
C TRP A 161 -8.40 10.77 -0.87
N THR A 162 -8.80 9.71 -1.57
CA THR A 162 -8.62 9.57 -3.03
C THR A 162 -9.47 10.55 -3.84
N GLN A 163 -10.53 11.13 -3.25
CA GLN A 163 -11.38 12.13 -3.91
C GLN A 163 -10.61 13.39 -4.34
N ARG A 164 -9.49 13.71 -3.69
CA ARG A 164 -8.63 14.88 -4.01
C ARG A 164 -8.09 14.89 -5.44
N PHE A 165 -8.00 13.73 -6.08
CA PHE A 165 -7.52 13.57 -7.45
C PHE A 165 -8.63 13.87 -8.48
N PHE A 166 -9.86 14.09 -8.03
CA PHE A 166 -11.07 14.21 -8.86
C PHE A 166 -11.84 15.50 -8.56
N ASP A 167 -11.15 16.59 -8.27
CA ASP A 167 -11.77 17.91 -8.00
C ASP A 167 -12.74 18.38 -9.10
N SER A 168 -12.41 18.09 -10.36
CA SER A 168 -13.24 18.40 -11.52
C SER A 168 -14.53 17.55 -11.62
N PHE A 169 -14.71 16.54 -10.75
CA PHE A 169 -15.86 15.63 -10.82
C PHE A 169 -17.10 16.20 -10.14
N GLY A 170 -17.00 17.36 -9.48
CA GLY A 170 -18.12 18.02 -8.82
C GLY A 170 -18.40 17.42 -7.45
N ASN A 171 -19.68 17.20 -7.13
CA ASN A 171 -20.07 16.70 -5.80
C ASN A 171 -19.65 15.23 -5.61
N LEU A 172 -18.79 14.99 -4.61
CA LEU A 172 -18.35 13.67 -4.15
C LEU A 172 -18.56 13.50 -2.62
N TYR A 173 -19.46 14.27 -2.00
CA TYR A 173 -19.58 14.31 -0.53
C TYR A 173 -20.37 13.16 0.10
N SER A 174 -21.21 12.45 -0.66
CA SER A 174 -22.05 11.36 -0.14
C SER A 174 -22.01 10.15 -1.07
N GLU A 175 -22.34 8.98 -0.53
CA GLU A 175 -22.39 7.74 -1.31
C GLU A 175 -23.33 7.87 -2.52
N SER A 176 -24.56 8.38 -2.34
CA SER A 176 -25.50 8.59 -3.44
C SER A 176 -24.97 9.57 -4.49
N ALA A 177 -24.31 10.65 -4.07
CA ALA A 177 -23.67 11.59 -4.99
C ALA A 177 -22.55 10.92 -5.80
N ILE A 178 -21.67 10.16 -5.16
CA ILE A 178 -20.56 9.45 -5.81
C ILE A 178 -21.08 8.37 -6.77
N MET A 179 -21.98 7.49 -6.30
CA MET A 179 -22.54 6.38 -7.07
C MET A 179 -23.39 6.88 -8.25
N GLY A 180 -24.05 8.03 -8.10
CA GLY A 180 -24.83 8.69 -9.14
C GLY A 180 -24.00 9.52 -10.13
N ASN A 181 -22.73 9.82 -9.81
CA ASN A 181 -21.95 10.80 -10.55
C ASN A 181 -21.59 10.30 -11.98
N PRO A 182 -22.01 11.00 -13.05
CA PRO A 182 -21.74 10.58 -14.42
C PRO A 182 -20.25 10.62 -14.78
N LYS A 183 -19.47 11.52 -14.17
CA LYS A 183 -18.01 11.59 -14.40
C LYS A 183 -17.29 10.43 -13.72
N VAL A 184 -17.73 10.02 -12.52
CA VAL A 184 -17.23 8.80 -11.85
C VAL A 184 -17.51 7.57 -12.73
N LYS A 185 -18.74 7.41 -13.22
CA LYS A 185 -19.11 6.29 -14.11
C LYS A 185 -18.28 6.29 -15.41
N ALA A 186 -18.16 7.44 -16.06
CA ALA A 186 -17.40 7.57 -17.30
C ALA A 186 -15.91 7.29 -17.10
N HIS A 187 -15.32 7.78 -16.01
CA HIS A 187 -13.91 7.53 -15.71
C HIS A 187 -13.66 6.09 -15.27
N GLY A 188 -14.54 5.51 -14.44
CA GLY A 188 -14.50 4.10 -14.07
C GLY A 188 -14.56 3.18 -15.29
N ARG A 189 -15.42 3.50 -16.27
CA ARG A 189 -15.44 2.81 -17.58
C ARG A 189 -14.11 2.95 -18.32
N LYS A 190 -13.48 4.14 -18.32
CA LYS A 190 -12.15 4.35 -18.93
C LYS A 190 -11.09 3.47 -18.27
N VAL A 191 -11.05 3.43 -16.94
CA VAL A 191 -10.14 2.57 -16.16
C VAL A 191 -10.33 1.10 -16.54
N LEU A 192 -11.57 0.61 -16.53
CA LEU A 192 -11.81 -0.81 -16.76
C LEU A 192 -11.62 -1.20 -18.25
N ASN A 193 -11.84 -0.29 -19.19
CA ASN A 193 -11.41 -0.48 -20.58
C ASN A 193 -9.87 -0.68 -20.70
N SER A 194 -9.07 0.03 -19.90
CA SER A 194 -7.61 -0.20 -19.85
C SER A 194 -7.25 -1.59 -19.31
N PHE A 195 -8.04 -2.14 -18.37
CA PHE A 195 -7.90 -3.55 -17.98
C PHE A 195 -8.24 -4.50 -19.12
N GLY A 196 -9.22 -4.18 -19.97
CA GLY A 196 -9.47 -4.94 -21.20
C GLY A 196 -8.26 -5.00 -22.13
N ASN A 197 -7.47 -3.92 -22.21
CA ASN A 197 -6.20 -3.93 -22.94
C ASN A 197 -5.13 -4.75 -22.19
N ALA A 198 -5.04 -4.64 -20.86
CA ALA A 198 -4.15 -5.46 -20.04
C ALA A 198 -4.34 -6.96 -20.30
N ILE A 199 -5.59 -7.41 -20.38
CA ILE A 199 -5.95 -8.82 -20.60
C ILE A 199 -5.53 -9.31 -21.99
N LYS A 200 -5.51 -8.43 -23.00
CA LYS A 200 -5.01 -8.77 -24.34
C LYS A 200 -3.48 -8.85 -24.41
N HIS A 201 -2.79 -8.22 -23.47
CA HIS A 201 -1.34 -8.05 -23.48
C HIS A 201 -0.71 -8.46 -22.14
N MET A 202 -1.20 -9.55 -21.53
CA MET A 202 -0.76 -10.00 -20.19
C MET A 202 0.74 -10.35 -20.12
N ASP A 203 1.37 -10.63 -21.26
CA ASP A 203 2.81 -10.90 -21.36
C ASP A 203 3.67 -9.63 -21.44
N ASP A 204 3.07 -8.47 -21.71
CA ASP A 204 3.76 -7.17 -21.79
C ASP A 204 2.92 -6.05 -21.17
N LEU A 205 2.59 -6.19 -19.88
CA LEU A 205 1.85 -5.16 -19.15
C LEU A 205 2.65 -3.85 -19.04
N LYS A 206 3.97 -3.93 -18.96
CA LYS A 206 4.81 -2.73 -18.84
C LYS A 206 4.81 -1.89 -20.10
N GLY A 207 5.00 -2.52 -21.27
CA GLY A 207 4.87 -1.83 -22.56
C GLY A 207 3.46 -1.29 -22.75
N THR A 208 2.44 -2.11 -22.44
CA THR A 208 1.01 -1.73 -22.56
C THR A 208 0.65 -0.50 -21.74
N PHE A 209 1.23 -0.33 -20.54
CA PHE A 209 0.92 0.77 -19.63
C PHE A 209 1.99 1.88 -19.60
N ALA A 210 2.98 1.88 -20.49
CA ALA A 210 4.10 2.82 -20.44
C ALA A 210 3.66 4.30 -20.43
N ASP A 211 2.79 4.69 -21.37
CA ASP A 211 2.28 6.05 -21.49
C ASP A 211 1.38 6.43 -20.30
N LEU A 212 0.58 5.48 -19.81
CA LEU A 212 -0.25 5.70 -18.62
C LEU A 212 0.60 5.82 -17.36
N SER A 213 1.68 5.05 -17.25
CA SER A 213 2.63 5.16 -16.15
C SER A 213 3.32 6.52 -16.15
N GLU A 214 3.75 7.02 -17.31
CA GLU A 214 4.29 8.37 -17.46
C GLU A 214 3.28 9.43 -17.05
N LEU A 215 2.04 9.36 -17.56
CA LEU A 215 0.98 10.29 -17.18
C LEU A 215 0.74 10.31 -15.66
N HIS A 216 0.61 9.13 -15.04
CA HIS A 216 0.32 9.04 -13.61
C HIS A 216 1.50 9.43 -12.72
N CYS A 217 2.73 9.23 -13.19
CA CYS A 217 3.96 9.61 -12.51
C CYS A 217 4.23 11.12 -12.63
N ASP A 218 4.31 11.62 -13.87
CA ASP A 218 4.92 12.92 -14.18
C ASP A 218 3.91 14.05 -14.15
N LYS A 219 2.61 13.76 -14.34
CA LYS A 219 1.56 14.80 -14.38
C LYS A 219 0.56 14.68 -13.24
N LEU A 220 0.11 13.46 -12.93
CA LEU A 220 -0.95 13.27 -11.93
C LEU A 220 -0.40 13.01 -10.52
N HIS A 221 0.86 12.59 -10.41
CA HIS A 221 1.56 12.30 -9.15
C HIS A 221 0.74 11.41 -8.20
N VAL A 222 0.13 10.35 -8.75
CA VAL A 222 -0.68 9.41 -7.97
C VAL A 222 0.24 8.45 -7.21
N ASP A 223 0.01 8.31 -5.91
CA ASP A 223 0.77 7.36 -5.09
C ASP A 223 0.54 5.91 -5.56
N PRO A 224 1.62 5.09 -5.68
CA PRO A 224 1.55 3.68 -6.01
C PRO A 224 0.50 2.85 -5.26
N GLU A 225 0.30 3.13 -3.97
CA GLU A 225 -0.60 2.36 -3.15
C GLU A 225 -2.07 2.55 -3.56
N ASN A 226 -2.44 3.73 -4.06
CA ASN A 226 -3.80 3.97 -4.54
C ASN A 226 -4.17 3.06 -5.74
N PHE A 227 -3.20 2.62 -6.55
CA PHE A 227 -3.47 1.63 -7.60
C PHE A 227 -3.80 0.25 -7.03
N ARG A 228 -3.14 -0.15 -5.93
CA ARG A 228 -3.47 -1.41 -5.23
C ARG A 228 -4.85 -1.34 -4.58
N LEU A 229 -5.19 -0.21 -3.98
CA LEU A 229 -6.53 0.02 -3.42
C LEU A 229 -7.61 -0.12 -4.50
N LEU A 230 -7.41 0.48 -5.68
CA LEU A 230 -8.33 0.35 -6.81
C LEU A 230 -8.40 -1.09 -7.31
N GLY A 231 -7.27 -1.80 -7.39
CA GLY A 231 -7.22 -3.23 -7.69
C GLY A 231 -8.10 -4.05 -6.74
N ASN A 232 -8.00 -3.79 -5.44
CA ASN A 232 -8.84 -4.45 -4.43
C ASN A 232 -10.33 -4.12 -4.59
N MET A 233 -10.68 -2.87 -4.95
CA MET A 233 -12.07 -2.51 -5.24
C MET A 233 -12.64 -3.30 -6.42
N ILE A 234 -11.84 -3.47 -7.48
CA ILE A 234 -12.24 -4.28 -8.65
C ILE A 234 -12.54 -5.72 -8.21
N LEU A 235 -11.71 -6.33 -7.36
CA LEU A 235 -11.95 -7.69 -6.86
C LEU A 235 -13.24 -7.81 -6.04
N ILE A 236 -13.53 -6.81 -5.20
CA ILE A 236 -14.75 -6.79 -4.38
C ILE A 236 -15.99 -6.65 -5.28
N VAL A 237 -15.95 -5.78 -6.29
CA VAL A 237 -17.05 -5.63 -7.25
C VAL A 237 -17.22 -6.89 -8.08
N LEU A 238 -16.14 -7.51 -8.56
CA LEU A 238 -16.22 -8.79 -9.27
C LEU A 238 -16.83 -9.90 -8.39
N ALA A 239 -16.43 -9.98 -7.12
CA ALA A 239 -17.01 -10.93 -6.16
C ALA A 239 -18.51 -10.69 -5.93
N THR A 240 -18.92 -9.42 -5.88
CA THR A 240 -20.33 -9.01 -5.72
C THR A 240 -21.19 -9.43 -6.91
N HIS A 241 -20.71 -9.19 -8.14
CA HIS A 241 -21.49 -9.42 -9.37
C HIS A 241 -21.42 -10.84 -9.90
N PHE A 242 -20.33 -11.57 -9.61
CA PHE A 242 -20.07 -12.90 -10.18
C PHE A 242 -19.95 -13.96 -9.08
N SER A 243 -20.79 -13.88 -8.06
CA SER A 243 -20.61 -14.61 -6.80
C SER A 243 -20.23 -16.09 -6.96
N LYS A 244 -20.95 -16.86 -7.80
CA LYS A 244 -20.66 -18.28 -8.07
C LYS A 244 -19.40 -18.49 -8.92
N GLU A 245 -19.15 -17.65 -9.91
CA GLU A 245 -17.99 -17.75 -10.80
C GLU A 245 -16.69 -17.20 -10.19
N PHE A 246 -16.77 -16.40 -9.13
CA PHE A 246 -15.62 -15.83 -8.44
C PHE A 246 -15.01 -16.83 -7.45
N THR A 247 -14.57 -17.96 -7.98
CA THR A 247 -13.87 -19.03 -7.25
C THR A 247 -12.56 -18.54 -6.63
N PRO A 248 -11.95 -19.27 -5.69
CA PRO A 248 -10.65 -18.91 -5.12
C PRO A 248 -9.54 -18.78 -6.18
N GLN A 249 -9.53 -19.66 -7.19
CA GLN A 249 -8.59 -19.60 -8.32
C GLN A 249 -8.85 -18.37 -9.19
N MET A 250 -10.13 -18.05 -9.45
CA MET A 250 -10.50 -16.83 -10.17
C MET A 250 -10.01 -15.59 -9.42
N GLN A 251 -10.22 -15.53 -8.11
CA GLN A 251 -9.71 -14.47 -7.25
C GLN A 251 -8.18 -14.36 -7.31
N ALA A 252 -7.45 -15.48 -7.24
CA ALA A 252 -6.00 -15.49 -7.31
C ALA A 252 -5.49 -14.91 -8.65
N SER A 253 -6.05 -15.35 -9.77
CA SER A 253 -5.68 -14.86 -11.11
C SER A 253 -5.98 -13.36 -11.29
N TRP A 254 -7.14 -12.89 -10.81
CA TRP A 254 -7.50 -11.47 -10.87
C TRP A 254 -6.71 -10.61 -9.87
N GLN A 255 -6.37 -11.12 -8.70
CA GLN A 255 -5.48 -10.45 -7.75
C GLN A 255 -4.09 -10.27 -8.35
N LYS A 256 -3.57 -11.32 -9.00
CA LYS A 256 -2.29 -11.25 -9.72
C LYS A 256 -2.33 -10.23 -10.85
N LEU A 257 -3.40 -10.19 -11.65
CA LEU A 257 -3.59 -9.19 -12.71
C LEU A 257 -3.62 -7.76 -12.16
N THR A 258 -4.45 -7.50 -11.16
CA THR A 258 -4.59 -6.15 -10.57
C THR A 258 -3.27 -5.67 -9.93
N ASN A 259 -2.54 -6.56 -9.24
CA ASN A 259 -1.21 -6.24 -8.72
C ASN A 259 -0.19 -6.00 -9.83
N ALA A 260 -0.22 -6.78 -10.91
CA ALA A 260 0.68 -6.60 -12.05
C ALA A 260 0.41 -5.29 -12.80
N VAL A 261 -0.86 -4.93 -12.99
CA VAL A 261 -1.26 -3.63 -13.56
C VAL A 261 -0.83 -2.48 -12.66
N ALA A 262 -1.03 -2.57 -11.34
CA ALA A 262 -0.55 -1.57 -10.39
C ALA A 262 0.98 -1.41 -10.49
N ASN A 263 1.73 -2.51 -10.50
CA ASN A 263 3.18 -2.47 -10.67
C ASN A 263 3.59 -1.83 -12.01
N ALA A 264 2.91 -2.17 -13.12
CA ALA A 264 3.16 -1.59 -14.43
C ALA A 264 2.90 -0.07 -14.48
N LEU A 265 1.80 0.39 -13.87
CA LEU A 265 1.48 1.82 -13.76
C LEU A 265 2.49 2.59 -12.91
N THR A 266 3.14 1.91 -11.97
CA THR A 266 4.17 2.52 -11.10
C THR A 266 5.58 2.38 -11.66
N HIS A 267 5.75 1.77 -12.83
CA HIS A 267 7.07 1.48 -13.39
C HIS A 267 7.89 2.75 -13.67
N LYS A 268 7.30 3.82 -14.22
CA LYS A 268 8.01 5.09 -14.40
C LYS A 268 8.29 5.81 -13.09
N LEU A 269 7.49 5.64 -12.03
CA LEU A 269 7.85 6.13 -10.69
C LEU A 269 9.17 5.51 -10.18
N LEU A 270 9.53 4.32 -10.65
CA LEU A 270 10.80 3.66 -10.35
C LEU A 270 11.97 4.18 -11.21
N VAL A 271 11.69 4.72 -12.41
CA VAL A 271 12.69 5.19 -13.39
C VAL A 271 12.96 6.69 -13.30
N VAL A 272 11.99 7.48 -12.82
CA VAL A 272 12.02 8.97 -12.75
C VAL A 272 12.91 9.52 -11.62
N TYR A 273 13.80 8.68 -11.10
CA TYR A 273 14.95 9.15 -10.35
C TYR A 273 16.21 9.02 -11.22
N PRO A 274 16.58 10.08 -11.97
CA PRO A 274 17.80 10.13 -12.79
C PRO A 274 19.09 9.75 -12.03
N TRP A 275 19.10 9.84 -10.70
CA TRP A 275 20.23 9.40 -9.87
C TRP A 275 20.32 7.87 -9.71
N THR A 276 19.19 7.15 -9.68
CA THR A 276 19.15 5.69 -9.57
C THR A 276 19.65 5.03 -10.86
N GLN A 277 19.57 5.72 -12.00
CA GLN A 277 20.15 5.23 -13.24
C GLN A 277 21.67 5.48 -13.26
N ARG A 278 22.12 6.71 -12.97
CA ARG A 278 23.55 7.11 -12.98
C ARG A 278 24.42 6.45 -11.91
N PHE A 279 23.90 6.20 -10.71
CA PHE A 279 24.66 5.51 -9.65
C PHE A 279 25.09 4.10 -10.07
N PHE A 280 24.26 3.42 -10.87
CA PHE A 280 24.50 2.03 -11.23
C PHE A 280 25.02 1.80 -12.65
N GLU A 281 25.03 2.82 -13.52
CA GLU A 281 25.83 2.80 -14.76
C GLU A 281 27.31 2.45 -14.47
N SER A 282 27.80 2.76 -13.26
CA SER A 282 29.13 2.41 -12.77
C SER A 282 29.39 0.90 -12.56
N PHE A 283 28.33 0.08 -12.52
CA PHE A 283 28.38 -1.38 -12.34
C PHE A 283 28.21 -2.18 -13.64
N GLY A 284 27.93 -1.50 -14.77
CA GLY A 284 27.67 -2.14 -16.08
C GLY A 284 26.27 -2.77 -16.20
N ASN A 285 25.96 -3.36 -17.36
CA ASN A 285 24.69 -4.07 -17.58
C ASN A 285 24.75 -5.44 -16.87
N LEU A 286 23.93 -5.66 -15.85
CA LEU A 286 23.94 -6.90 -15.04
C LEU A 286 22.66 -7.70 -15.32
N PRO A 287 22.74 -8.82 -16.06
CA PRO A 287 21.56 -9.46 -16.66
C PRO A 287 20.80 -10.40 -15.73
N SER A 288 21.29 -10.67 -14.51
CA SER A 288 20.67 -11.62 -13.57
C SER A 288 21.04 -11.37 -12.11
N ALA A 289 20.24 -11.91 -11.18
CA ALA A 289 20.53 -11.88 -9.75
C ALA A 289 21.88 -12.54 -9.40
N ASP A 290 22.24 -13.62 -10.09
CA ASP A 290 23.54 -14.29 -9.92
C ASP A 290 24.71 -13.43 -10.42
N ALA A 291 24.51 -12.68 -11.52
CA ALA A 291 25.51 -11.73 -12.02
C ALA A 291 25.72 -10.55 -11.06
N ILE A 292 24.65 -10.13 -10.35
CA ILE A 292 24.72 -9.09 -9.30
C ILE A 292 25.45 -9.65 -8.07
N MET A 293 25.02 -10.80 -7.56
CA MET A 293 25.65 -11.44 -6.39
C MET A 293 27.10 -11.85 -6.66
N GLY A 294 27.47 -12.13 -7.90
CA GLY A 294 28.84 -12.47 -8.32
C GLY A 294 29.75 -11.26 -8.54
N ASN A 295 29.21 -10.05 -8.69
CA ASN A 295 29.97 -8.86 -9.07
C ASN A 295 30.85 -8.36 -7.90
N ALA A 296 32.15 -8.24 -8.13
CA ALA A 296 33.11 -7.87 -7.10
C ALA A 296 32.88 -6.47 -6.50
N LYS A 297 32.38 -5.51 -7.30
CA LYS A 297 32.03 -4.16 -6.82
C LYS A 297 30.74 -4.18 -5.99
N VAL A 298 29.77 -5.01 -6.39
CA VAL A 298 28.53 -5.24 -5.63
C VAL A 298 28.83 -5.93 -4.31
N LYS A 299 29.62 -7.01 -4.27
CA LYS A 299 30.02 -7.69 -3.01
C LYS A 299 30.72 -6.77 -2.02
N ALA A 300 31.61 -5.90 -2.50
CA ALA A 300 32.32 -4.93 -1.66
C ALA A 300 31.40 -3.82 -1.13
N HIS A 301 30.42 -3.41 -1.93
CA HIS A 301 29.41 -2.43 -1.56
C HIS A 301 28.33 -3.03 -0.64
N ASP A 302 27.79 -4.21 -0.95
CA ASP A 302 26.83 -4.96 -0.14
C ASP A 302 27.39 -5.27 1.23
N LYS A 303 28.67 -5.61 1.37
CA LYS A 303 29.28 -5.77 2.70
C LYS A 303 29.29 -4.44 3.47
N LYS A 304 29.61 -3.32 2.84
CA LYS A 304 29.61 -1.98 3.49
C LYS A 304 28.21 -1.46 3.79
N VAL A 305 27.24 -1.69 2.90
CA VAL A 305 25.83 -1.33 3.06
C VAL A 305 25.19 -2.22 4.10
N LEU A 306 25.40 -3.54 4.04
CA LEU A 306 24.91 -4.49 5.03
C LEU A 306 25.57 -4.23 6.40
N ASP A 307 26.86 -3.90 6.48
CA ASP A 307 27.51 -3.52 7.73
C ASP A 307 26.97 -2.18 8.27
N SER A 308 26.73 -1.17 7.42
CA SER A 308 26.16 0.12 7.82
C SER A 308 24.67 0.02 8.17
N PHE A 309 23.94 -0.84 7.48
CA PHE A 309 22.55 -1.18 7.72
C PHE A 309 22.41 -2.03 8.99
N ILE A 310 23.30 -2.99 9.26
CA ILE A 310 23.39 -3.74 10.52
C ILE A 310 23.79 -2.82 11.67
N LYS A 311 24.71 -1.87 11.47
CA LYS A 311 25.08 -0.84 12.47
C LYS A 311 23.93 0.13 12.75
N GLY A 312 23.15 0.48 11.73
CA GLY A 312 21.91 1.23 11.85
C GLY A 312 20.83 0.42 12.59
N LEU A 313 20.66 -0.86 12.24
CA LEU A 313 19.69 -1.78 12.83
C LEU A 313 19.98 -2.09 14.30
N LYS A 314 21.25 -2.19 14.71
CA LYS A 314 21.67 -2.33 16.12
C LYS A 314 21.30 -1.11 17.00
N HIS A 315 21.00 0.05 16.40
CA HIS A 315 20.42 1.21 17.09
C HIS A 315 18.90 1.34 16.90
N VAL A 316 18.29 0.44 16.13
CA VAL A 316 16.86 0.40 15.76
C VAL A 316 16.15 -0.79 16.44
N ASP A 317 16.82 -1.58 17.29
CA ASP A 317 16.15 -2.63 18.07
C ASP A 317 15.09 -2.06 19.04
N HIS A 318 15.20 -0.80 19.47
CA HIS A 318 14.14 -0.06 20.18
C HIS A 318 13.03 0.49 19.27
N LEU A 319 13.19 0.38 17.95
CA LEU A 319 12.30 0.92 16.91
C LEU A 319 11.66 -0.16 16.04
N LYS A 320 12.07 -1.43 16.19
CA LYS A 320 11.16 -2.55 15.97
C LYS A 320 9.89 -2.29 16.76
N GLY A 321 10.02 -1.70 17.95
CA GLY A 321 8.95 -1.13 18.78
C GLY A 321 7.96 -0.14 18.15
N VAL A 322 8.38 0.50 17.06
CA VAL A 322 7.77 1.74 16.57
C VAL A 322 7.16 1.53 15.18
N PHE A 323 7.58 0.49 14.46
CA PHE A 323 6.94 0.09 13.20
C PHE A 323 5.47 -0.38 13.34
N ALA A 324 4.93 -0.73 14.53
CA ALA A 324 3.48 -0.99 14.74
C ALA A 324 2.82 0.34 14.86
N LEU A 325 3.40 1.17 15.75
CA LEU A 325 2.78 2.40 16.20
C LEU A 325 2.60 3.34 15.01
N LEU A 326 3.41 3.16 13.97
CA LEU A 326 3.38 3.86 12.70
C LEU A 326 2.22 3.50 11.74
N THR A 327 1.31 2.61 12.12
CA THR A 327 -0.01 2.50 11.47
C THR A 327 -1.12 3.24 12.21
N THR A 328 -0.79 3.94 13.31
CA THR A 328 -1.79 4.56 14.19
C THR A 328 -1.64 6.08 14.30
N THR A 329 -1.77 6.81 13.19
CA THR A 329 -2.40 8.14 13.19
C THR A 329 -3.07 8.45 11.83
N GLN A 330 -3.87 7.51 11.33
CA GLN A 330 -5.14 7.92 10.73
C GLN A 330 -6.00 8.35 11.92
N THR A 331 -6.46 9.59 11.96
CA THR A 331 -7.45 10.00 12.96
C THR A 331 -8.62 9.02 12.89
N ASP A 332 -8.78 8.26 13.97
CA ASP A 332 -9.88 7.36 14.28
C ASP A 332 -10.05 6.07 13.48
N THR A 333 -9.43 5.02 14.04
CA THR A 333 -10.02 3.67 14.18
C THR A 333 -11.34 3.66 14.98
N MET A 334 -11.91 4.81 15.34
CA MET A 334 -13.18 4.89 16.03
C MET A 334 -14.29 4.88 14.99
N LEU A 335 -14.85 3.69 14.76
CA LEU A 335 -16.17 3.57 14.15
C LEU A 335 -17.14 4.49 14.91
N THR A 336 -18.00 5.21 14.19
CA THR A 336 -19.08 5.95 14.86
C THR A 336 -20.08 4.98 15.51
N ALA A 337 -20.96 5.48 16.38
CA ALA A 337 -22.00 4.64 16.98
C ALA A 337 -22.89 3.97 15.91
N GLU A 338 -23.20 4.70 14.84
CA GLU A 338 -23.98 4.23 13.69
C GLU A 338 -23.20 3.17 12.91
N GLU A 339 -21.92 3.40 12.65
CA GLU A 339 -21.07 2.43 11.94
C GLU A 339 -20.94 1.13 12.74
N LYS A 340 -20.72 1.21 14.07
CA LYS A 340 -20.72 0.04 14.97
C LYS A 340 -22.03 -0.73 14.91
N ALA A 341 -23.16 -0.02 15.03
CA ALA A 341 -24.48 -0.64 14.95
C ALA A 341 -24.69 -1.35 13.61
N ALA A 342 -24.26 -0.72 12.50
CA ALA A 342 -24.37 -1.28 11.16
C ALA A 342 -23.52 -2.55 10.98
N VAL A 343 -22.24 -2.51 11.36
CA VAL A 343 -21.36 -3.69 11.23
C VAL A 343 -21.77 -4.82 12.16
N THR A 344 -22.22 -4.54 13.38
CA THR A 344 -22.70 -5.56 14.33
C THR A 344 -24.01 -6.19 13.85
N ALA A 345 -24.96 -5.38 13.37
CA ALA A 345 -26.21 -5.89 12.82
C ALA A 345 -25.98 -6.75 11.57
N PHE A 346 -25.08 -6.32 10.68
CA PHE A 346 -24.72 -7.10 9.51
C PHE A 346 -23.98 -8.39 9.88
N TRP A 347 -23.06 -8.33 10.85
CA TRP A 347 -22.32 -9.51 11.32
C TRP A 347 -23.25 -10.58 11.89
N GLY A 348 -24.39 -10.21 12.46
CA GLY A 348 -25.42 -11.17 12.90
C GLY A 348 -26.00 -12.04 11.77
N LYS A 349 -25.83 -11.66 10.51
CA LYS A 349 -26.23 -12.46 9.33
C LYS A 349 -25.12 -13.42 8.86
N VAL A 350 -23.88 -13.24 9.35
CA VAL A 350 -22.71 -13.99 8.88
C VAL A 350 -22.69 -15.39 9.49
N LYS A 351 -22.65 -16.40 8.63
CA LYS A 351 -22.39 -17.79 9.04
C LYS A 351 -20.90 -17.98 9.27
N VAL A 352 -20.49 -17.86 10.53
CA VAL A 352 -19.08 -17.81 10.97
C VAL A 352 -18.26 -19.03 10.53
N ASP A 353 -18.85 -20.22 10.51
CA ASP A 353 -18.21 -21.46 10.09
C ASP A 353 -17.96 -21.51 8.57
N GLU A 354 -18.99 -21.24 7.77
CA GLU A 354 -18.90 -21.21 6.31
C GLU A 354 -17.94 -20.10 5.83
N VAL A 355 -18.14 -18.87 6.31
CA VAL A 355 -17.34 -17.69 5.93
C VAL A 355 -15.92 -17.81 6.44
N GLY A 356 -15.70 -18.38 7.62
CA GLY A 356 -14.38 -18.51 8.22
C GLY A 356 -13.51 -19.51 7.49
N GLY A 357 -14.05 -20.69 7.20
CA GLY A 357 -13.37 -21.70 6.39
C GLY A 357 -13.03 -21.17 4.99
N GLU A 358 -13.96 -20.45 4.36
CA GLU A 358 -13.73 -19.88 3.03
C GLU A 358 -12.71 -18.72 3.03
N ALA A 359 -12.74 -17.83 4.02
CA ALA A 359 -11.79 -16.72 4.10
C ALA A 359 -10.35 -17.22 4.27
N LEU A 360 -10.13 -18.19 5.18
CA LEU A 360 -8.80 -18.79 5.34
C LEU A 360 -8.40 -19.58 4.08
N GLY A 361 -9.30 -20.37 3.50
CA GLY A 361 -9.02 -21.10 2.27
C GLY A 361 -8.62 -20.18 1.12
N ARG A 362 -9.33 -19.06 0.92
CA ARG A 362 -8.98 -18.06 -0.09
C ARG A 362 -7.65 -17.37 0.19
N LEU A 363 -7.30 -17.07 1.46
CA LEU A 363 -5.98 -16.55 1.81
C LEU A 363 -4.87 -17.50 1.32
N LEU A 364 -5.01 -18.79 1.60
CA LEU A 364 -4.03 -19.81 1.24
C LEU A 364 -3.92 -20.04 -0.28
N VAL A 365 -5.01 -19.83 -1.03
CA VAL A 365 -5.00 -19.94 -2.50
C VAL A 365 -4.45 -18.69 -3.18
N VAL A 366 -4.90 -17.50 -2.73
CA VAL A 366 -4.54 -16.21 -3.35
C VAL A 366 -3.11 -15.80 -2.99
N TYR A 367 -2.65 -16.18 -1.80
CA TYR A 367 -1.32 -15.87 -1.29
C TYR A 367 -0.60 -17.16 -0.85
N PRO A 368 -0.14 -18.01 -1.80
CA PRO A 368 0.37 -19.35 -1.49
C PRO A 368 1.54 -19.40 -0.51
N TRP A 369 2.33 -18.32 -0.38
CA TRP A 369 3.40 -18.25 0.62
C TRP A 369 2.89 -18.36 2.06
N THR A 370 1.61 -18.05 2.31
CA THR A 370 1.00 -18.18 3.64
C THR A 370 0.80 -19.64 4.06
N GLN A 371 0.82 -20.60 3.12
CA GLN A 371 0.71 -22.03 3.41
C GLN A 371 1.83 -22.56 4.30
N ARG A 372 3.02 -21.91 4.29
CA ARG A 372 4.16 -22.27 5.15
C ARG A 372 3.84 -22.23 6.64
N PHE A 373 2.83 -21.46 7.06
CA PHE A 373 2.40 -21.39 8.45
C PHE A 373 1.51 -22.58 8.86
N PHE A 374 1.12 -23.43 7.90
CA PHE A 374 0.11 -24.47 8.06
C PHE A 374 0.58 -25.84 7.56
N GLU A 375 1.89 -26.14 7.59
CA GLU A 375 2.45 -27.44 7.13
C GLU A 375 1.76 -28.66 7.78
N SER A 376 1.36 -28.52 9.05
CA SER A 376 0.64 -29.57 9.79
C SER A 376 -0.80 -29.83 9.28
N PHE A 377 -1.31 -29.04 8.34
CA PHE A 377 -2.67 -29.17 7.81
C PHE A 377 -2.78 -30.23 6.73
N GLY A 378 -1.67 -30.83 6.29
CA GLY A 378 -1.65 -31.87 5.27
C GLY A 378 -1.64 -31.27 3.87
N ASP A 379 -2.42 -31.84 2.95
CA ASP A 379 -2.42 -31.40 1.56
C ASP A 379 -3.05 -30.00 1.39
N LEU A 380 -2.24 -29.08 0.86
CA LEU A 380 -2.60 -27.72 0.46
C LEU A 380 -2.13 -27.41 -0.99
N SER A 381 -1.78 -28.45 -1.75
CA SER A 381 -1.11 -28.34 -3.07
C SER A 381 -1.96 -27.74 -4.18
N SER A 382 -3.28 -27.78 -4.02
CA SER A 382 -4.23 -27.21 -4.98
C SER A 382 -5.33 -26.46 -4.25
N ALA A 383 -6.01 -25.57 -4.97
CA ALA A 383 -7.13 -24.84 -4.39
C ALA A 383 -8.31 -25.76 -4.03
N ASP A 384 -8.54 -26.87 -4.73
CA ASP A 384 -9.55 -27.85 -4.28
C ASP A 384 -9.13 -28.53 -2.97
N ALA A 385 -7.88 -28.96 -2.87
CA ALA A 385 -7.32 -29.54 -1.64
C ALA A 385 -7.46 -28.56 -0.46
N VAL A 386 -7.06 -27.29 -0.64
CA VAL A 386 -7.18 -26.24 0.38
C VAL A 386 -8.64 -26.02 0.80
N MET A 387 -9.54 -25.83 -0.16
CA MET A 387 -10.93 -25.47 0.12
C MET A 387 -11.75 -26.61 0.72
N ASN A 388 -11.34 -27.86 0.49
CA ASN A 388 -11.96 -29.05 1.07
C ASN A 388 -11.25 -29.57 2.33
N ASN A 389 -10.09 -28.99 2.70
CA ASN A 389 -9.33 -29.43 3.85
C ASN A 389 -10.08 -29.17 5.18
N PRO A 390 -10.38 -30.21 5.99
CA PRO A 390 -11.14 -30.05 7.23
C PRO A 390 -10.39 -29.23 8.29
N LYS A 391 -9.05 -29.27 8.31
CA LYS A 391 -8.24 -28.45 9.24
C LYS A 391 -8.26 -26.98 8.86
N VAL A 392 -8.25 -26.66 7.56
CA VAL A 392 -8.45 -25.27 7.08
C VAL A 392 -9.82 -24.76 7.50
N LYS A 393 -10.89 -25.54 7.28
CA LYS A 393 -12.26 -25.16 7.69
C LYS A 393 -12.37 -24.94 9.20
N ALA A 394 -11.84 -25.88 10.00
CA ALA A 394 -11.87 -25.79 11.45
C ALA A 394 -11.07 -24.58 11.98
N HIS A 395 -9.89 -24.31 11.42
CA HIS A 395 -9.08 -23.17 11.83
C HIS A 395 -9.70 -21.84 11.38
N GLY A 396 -10.24 -21.78 10.16
CA GLY A 396 -10.95 -20.61 9.65
C GLY A 396 -12.15 -20.24 10.52
N LYS A 397 -12.93 -21.24 10.98
CA LYS A 397 -13.97 -21.02 11.99
C LYS A 397 -13.39 -20.43 13.28
N LYS A 398 -12.31 -21.00 13.82
CA LYS A 398 -11.66 -20.48 15.05
C LYS A 398 -11.23 -19.02 14.91
N VAL A 399 -10.72 -18.64 13.72
CA VAL A 399 -10.36 -17.26 13.42
C VAL A 399 -11.59 -16.35 13.45
N LEU A 400 -12.70 -16.72 12.79
CA LEU A 400 -13.91 -15.88 12.82
C LEU A 400 -14.70 -15.95 14.13
N ASP A 401 -14.56 -16.99 14.94
CA ASP A 401 -15.04 -16.98 16.33
C ASP A 401 -14.30 -15.88 17.13
N SER A 402 -12.99 -15.76 16.93
CA SER A 402 -12.17 -14.71 17.55
C SER A 402 -12.50 -13.32 17.01
N PHE A 403 -12.72 -13.20 15.68
CA PHE A 403 -13.20 -11.96 15.07
C PHE A 403 -14.57 -11.55 15.61
N SER A 404 -15.49 -12.52 15.79
CA SER A 404 -16.81 -12.29 16.39
C SER A 404 -16.72 -11.81 17.83
N ASN A 405 -15.69 -12.21 18.58
CA ASN A 405 -15.40 -11.62 19.89
C ASN A 405 -14.97 -10.17 19.75
N GLY A 406 -14.07 -9.86 18.80
CA GLY A 406 -13.69 -8.48 18.46
C GLY A 406 -14.89 -7.60 18.10
N MET A 407 -15.87 -8.12 17.35
CA MET A 407 -17.11 -7.41 17.00
C MET A 407 -17.96 -6.99 18.21
N LYS A 408 -17.80 -7.65 19.37
CA LYS A 408 -18.48 -7.28 20.63
C LYS A 408 -17.71 -6.22 21.41
N HIS A 409 -16.47 -5.95 21.04
CA HIS A 409 -15.53 -5.08 21.76
C HIS A 409 -14.82 -4.12 20.79
N LEU A 410 -15.58 -3.51 19.86
CA LEU A 410 -15.05 -2.60 18.83
C LEU A 410 -14.33 -1.37 19.42
N ASP A 411 -14.66 -0.98 20.65
CA ASP A 411 -14.00 0.10 21.40
C ASP A 411 -12.67 -0.32 22.05
N ASP A 412 -12.43 -1.62 22.22
CA ASP A 412 -11.23 -2.16 22.86
C ASP A 412 -10.70 -3.40 22.11
N LEU A 413 -10.45 -3.24 20.81
CA LEU A 413 -9.85 -4.30 20.01
C LEU A 413 -8.46 -4.69 20.54
N LYS A 414 -7.66 -3.71 21.00
CA LYS A 414 -6.32 -3.96 21.52
C LYS A 414 -6.35 -4.85 22.78
N GLY A 415 -7.19 -4.53 23.76
CA GLY A 415 -7.36 -5.36 24.96
C GLY A 415 -7.94 -6.74 24.59
N THR A 416 -8.95 -6.77 23.73
CA THR A 416 -9.62 -8.01 23.31
C THR A 416 -8.68 -9.00 22.61
N PHE A 417 -7.76 -8.50 21.77
CA PHE A 417 -6.82 -9.31 21.01
C PHE A 417 -5.45 -9.45 21.68
N ALA A 418 -5.22 -8.91 22.88
CA ALA A 418 -3.89 -8.87 23.51
C ALA A 418 -3.21 -10.26 23.60
N ALA A 419 -3.92 -11.27 24.09
CA ALA A 419 -3.38 -12.63 24.20
C ALA A 419 -3.11 -13.28 22.84
N LEU A 420 -3.92 -12.97 21.83
CA LEU A 420 -3.68 -13.44 20.45
C LEU A 420 -2.51 -12.70 19.82
N SER A 421 -2.34 -11.40 20.09
CA SER A 421 -1.19 -10.62 19.64
C SER A 421 0.10 -11.18 20.21
N GLU A 422 0.14 -11.48 21.52
CA GLU A 422 1.28 -12.15 22.17
C GLU A 422 1.58 -13.52 21.55
N LEU A 423 0.56 -14.36 21.36
CA LEU A 423 0.73 -15.66 20.72
C LEU A 423 1.34 -15.55 19.32
N HIS A 424 0.80 -14.66 18.48
CA HIS A 424 1.26 -14.51 17.11
C HIS A 424 2.66 -13.89 17.04
N CYS A 425 2.96 -12.92 17.89
CA CYS A 425 4.25 -12.27 17.99
C CYS A 425 5.33 -13.20 18.53
N ASP A 426 5.14 -13.73 19.73
CA ASP A 426 6.21 -14.33 20.54
C ASP A 426 6.42 -15.81 20.21
N LYS A 427 5.42 -16.48 19.62
CA LYS A 427 5.49 -17.92 19.31
C LYS A 427 5.37 -18.24 17.84
N LEU A 428 4.43 -17.61 17.12
CA LEU A 428 4.14 -17.97 15.73
C LEU A 428 4.95 -17.14 14.72
N HIS A 429 5.48 -15.98 15.15
CA HIS A 429 6.26 -15.04 14.35
C HIS A 429 5.64 -14.74 12.98
N VAL A 430 4.30 -14.59 12.94
CA VAL A 430 3.58 -14.28 11.70
C VAL A 430 3.87 -12.83 11.32
N ASP A 431 4.26 -12.54 10.08
CA ASP A 431 4.44 -11.13 9.67
C ASP A 431 3.09 -10.38 9.73
N PRO A 432 3.01 -9.21 10.40
CA PRO A 432 1.78 -8.44 10.56
C PRO A 432 1.03 -8.13 9.26
N GLU A 433 1.71 -8.07 8.13
CA GLU A 433 1.08 -7.83 6.83
C GLU A 433 0.08 -8.93 6.47
N ASN A 434 0.29 -10.17 6.93
CA ASN A 434 -0.64 -11.27 6.66
C ASN A 434 -2.00 -11.09 7.36
N PHE A 435 -2.08 -10.33 8.45
CA PHE A 435 -3.38 -9.99 9.07
C PHE A 435 -4.20 -9.08 8.17
N LYS A 436 -3.56 -8.12 7.50
CA LYS A 436 -4.23 -7.24 6.53
C LYS A 436 -4.69 -8.02 5.30
N LEU A 437 -3.88 -8.96 4.81
CA LEU A 437 -4.26 -9.84 3.70
C LEU A 437 -5.52 -10.65 4.04
N LEU A 438 -5.57 -11.26 5.23
CA LEU A 438 -6.74 -12.01 5.67
C LEU A 438 -7.96 -11.10 5.84
N GLY A 439 -7.79 -9.90 6.40
CA GLY A 439 -8.84 -8.90 6.50
C GLY A 439 -9.44 -8.52 5.13
N ASN A 440 -8.59 -8.25 4.14
CA ASN A 440 -9.02 -7.93 2.78
C ASN A 440 -9.72 -9.12 2.10
N VAL A 441 -9.23 -10.35 2.31
CA VAL A 441 -9.90 -11.57 1.82
C VAL A 441 -11.27 -11.74 2.47
N LEU A 442 -11.42 -11.46 3.77
CA LEU A 442 -12.71 -11.49 4.45
C LEU A 442 -13.70 -10.51 3.81
N VAL A 443 -13.28 -9.28 3.49
CA VAL A 443 -14.15 -8.30 2.80
C VAL A 443 -14.62 -8.83 1.43
N VAL A 444 -13.74 -9.47 0.66
CA VAL A 444 -14.12 -10.14 -0.61
C VAL A 444 -15.11 -11.28 -0.37
N VAL A 445 -14.95 -12.04 0.72
CA VAL A 445 -15.86 -13.12 1.12
C VAL A 445 -17.24 -12.58 1.46
N LEU A 446 -17.33 -11.51 2.25
CA LEU A 446 -18.60 -10.86 2.57
C LEU A 446 -19.28 -10.33 1.30
N ALA A 447 -18.55 -9.66 0.42
CA ALA A 447 -19.10 -9.15 -0.84
C ALA A 447 -19.73 -10.24 -1.72
N ARG A 448 -19.08 -11.41 -1.82
CA ARG A 448 -19.60 -12.56 -2.58
C ARG A 448 -20.85 -13.18 -1.96
N HIS A 449 -20.88 -13.34 -0.64
CA HIS A 449 -22.00 -13.99 0.06
C HIS A 449 -23.24 -13.09 0.12
N PHE A 450 -23.05 -11.79 0.24
CA PHE A 450 -24.14 -10.84 0.48
C PHE A 450 -24.48 -9.96 -0.72
N GLY A 451 -23.64 -9.94 -1.76
CA GLY A 451 -23.91 -9.25 -3.01
C GLY A 451 -24.33 -7.79 -2.79
N LYS A 452 -25.52 -7.43 -3.26
CA LYS A 452 -26.08 -6.07 -3.13
C LYS A 452 -26.34 -5.63 -1.69
N GLU A 453 -26.47 -6.55 -0.72
CA GLU A 453 -26.57 -6.18 0.69
C GLU A 453 -25.26 -5.64 1.25
N PHE A 454 -24.11 -5.99 0.63
CA PHE A 454 -22.80 -5.46 1.00
C PHE A 454 -22.51 -4.13 0.28
N THR A 455 -23.20 -3.09 0.74
CA THR A 455 -23.16 -1.75 0.16
C THR A 455 -21.76 -1.13 0.26
N PRO A 456 -21.44 -0.10 -0.55
CA PRO A 456 -20.17 0.62 -0.45
C PRO A 456 -19.91 1.23 0.94
N VAL A 457 -20.94 1.74 1.61
CA VAL A 457 -20.85 2.29 2.98
C VAL A 457 -20.49 1.19 3.97
N LEU A 458 -21.23 0.08 3.92
CA LEU A 458 -20.96 -1.05 4.80
C LEU A 458 -19.58 -1.66 4.54
N GLN A 459 -19.13 -1.70 3.29
CA GLN A 459 -17.77 -2.09 2.96
C GLN A 459 -16.74 -1.15 3.61
N ALA A 460 -16.96 0.17 3.58
CA ALA A 460 -16.06 1.13 4.22
C ALA A 460 -15.95 0.87 5.73
N ASP A 461 -17.07 0.59 6.39
CA ASP A 461 -17.10 0.27 7.82
C ASP A 461 -16.38 -1.04 8.12
N PHE A 462 -16.61 -2.08 7.33
CA PHE A 462 -15.87 -3.34 7.46
C PHE A 462 -14.38 -3.18 7.16
N GLN A 463 -13.98 -2.30 6.24
CA GLN A 463 -12.57 -2.00 5.99
C GLN A 463 -11.91 -1.39 7.24
N LYS A 464 -12.61 -0.50 7.97
CA LYS A 464 -12.14 0.03 9.26
C LYS A 464 -12.00 -1.09 10.30
N VAL A 465 -13.00 -1.97 10.42
CA VAL A 465 -12.97 -3.11 11.36
C VAL A 465 -11.77 -4.01 11.09
N VAL A 466 -11.58 -4.48 9.85
CA VAL A 466 -10.50 -5.44 9.54
C VAL A 466 -9.11 -4.80 9.72
N ASN A 467 -8.96 -3.51 9.40
CA ASN A 467 -7.73 -2.77 9.68
C ASN A 467 -7.50 -2.62 11.20
N GLY A 468 -8.54 -2.31 11.97
CA GLY A 468 -8.48 -2.21 13.43
C GLY A 468 -8.08 -3.54 14.08
N VAL A 469 -8.63 -4.67 13.62
CA VAL A 469 -8.27 -6.01 14.08
C VAL A 469 -6.83 -6.36 13.71
N ALA A 470 -6.41 -6.08 12.47
CA ALA A 470 -5.02 -6.31 12.05
C ALA A 470 -4.02 -5.52 12.91
N ASN A 471 -4.32 -4.23 13.18
CA ASN A 471 -3.51 -3.39 14.04
C ASN A 471 -3.48 -3.89 15.50
N ALA A 472 -4.62 -4.37 16.02
CA ALA A 472 -4.69 -4.94 17.36
C ALA A 472 -3.85 -6.24 17.50
N LEU A 473 -3.90 -7.11 16.49
CA LEU A 473 -3.09 -8.33 16.44
C LEU A 473 -1.59 -8.04 16.28
N ALA A 474 -1.24 -6.96 15.58
CA ALA A 474 0.14 -6.51 15.41
C ALA A 474 0.71 -5.77 16.63
N HIS A 475 -0.12 -5.40 17.62
CA HIS A 475 0.26 -4.46 18.68
C HIS A 475 1.53 -4.88 19.45
N ARG A 476 1.75 -6.16 19.73
CA ARG A 476 2.91 -6.66 20.49
C ARG A 476 4.21 -6.80 19.71
N TYR A 477 4.19 -6.67 18.39
CA TYR A 477 5.41 -6.76 17.56
C TYR A 477 6.35 -5.56 17.74
N HIS A 478 5.87 -4.59 18.50
CA HIS A 478 6.34 -3.24 18.52
C HIS A 478 6.12 -2.69 19.96
#